data_AF-A0A0F3NJ55-F1
#
_entry.id   AF-A0A0F3NJ55-F1
#
_cell.length_a   1.000
_cell.length_b   1.000
_cell.length_c   1.000
_cell.angle_alpha   90.00
_cell.angle_beta   90.00
_cell.angle_gamma   90.00
#
_symmetry.space_group_name_H-M   'P 1'
#
loop_
_entity.id
_entity.type
_entity.pdbx_description
1 polymer ?
#
loop_
_entity_poly.entity_id
_entity_poly.type
_entity_poly.pdbx_seq_one_letter_code
_entity_poly.pdbx_strand_id
1 'polypeptide(L)' 'MSLGSMFITFEGIDGCGKTTQSILLAKYMSDLYGEDNVVLTREPGGTSFNELLRSVFCQFQTTRLISSQSYFYF' A
#
# COMPACT_ATOMS: atom_id res chain seq x y z
N MET A 1 -27.76 -14.47 0.37
CA MET A 1 -27.55 -13.32 -0.53
C MET A 1 -26.15 -13.49 -1.13
N SER A 2 -25.99 -13.40 -2.44
CA SER A 2 -24.65 -13.35 -3.05
C SER A 2 -24.08 -11.95 -2.76
N LEU A 3 -22.92 -11.89 -2.10
CA LEU A 3 -22.18 -10.63 -2.04
C LEU A 3 -21.68 -10.31 -3.46
N GLY A 4 -21.94 -9.10 -3.93
CA GLY A 4 -21.30 -8.59 -5.14
C GLY A 4 -19.82 -8.29 -4.89
N SER A 5 -18.98 -8.55 -5.89
CA SER A 5 -17.56 -8.19 -5.83
C SER A 5 -17.36 -6.68 -5.91
N MET A 6 -16.51 -6.11 -5.06
CA MET A 6 -16.19 -4.68 -5.03
C MET A 6 -14.68 -4.49 -4.96
N PHE A 7 -14.15 -3.47 -5.65
CA PHE A 7 -12.76 -3.05 -5.58
C PHE A 7 -12.68 -1.55 -5.27
N ILE A 8 -11.98 -1.20 -4.19
CA ILE A 8 -11.91 0.17 -3.66
C ILE A 8 -10.44 0.57 -3.55
N THR A 9 -10.08 1.77 -4.00
CA THR A 9 -8.74 2.34 -3.86
C THR A 9 -8.79 3.65 -3.06
N PHE A 10 -7.70 3.94 -2.34
CA PHE A 10 -7.52 5.19 -1.59
C PHE A 10 -6.32 5.95 -2.15
N GLU A 11 -6.57 7.10 -2.76
CA GLU A 11 -5.57 7.94 -3.44
C GLU A 11 -5.39 9.31 -2.77
N GLY A 12 -4.22 9.93 -2.96
CA GLY A 12 -3.91 11.26 -2.42
C GLY A 12 -2.44 11.46 -2.01
N ILE A 13 -2.11 12.66 -1.55
CA ILE A 13 -0.73 13.02 -1.15
C ILE A 13 -0.28 12.30 0.13
N ASP A 14 1.03 12.27 0.39
CA ASP A 14 1.57 11.71 1.62
C ASP A 14 1.10 12.49 2.85
N GLY A 15 0.79 11.77 3.93
CA GLY A 15 0.24 12.35 5.16
C GLY A 15 -1.25 12.70 5.11
N CYS A 16 -1.97 12.54 3.98
CA CYS A 16 -3.40 12.87 3.93
C CYS A 16 -4.33 11.84 4.62
N GLY A 17 -3.77 10.75 5.20
CA GLY A 17 -4.53 9.78 5.97
C GLY A 17 -5.04 8.56 5.21
N LYS A 18 -4.58 8.30 3.98
CA LYS A 18 -4.98 7.14 3.15
C LYS A 18 -4.93 5.82 3.92
N THR A 19 -3.80 5.54 4.56
CA THR A 19 -3.58 4.31 5.34
C THR A 19 -4.55 4.20 6.51
N THR A 20 -4.84 5.30 7.20
CA THR A 20 -5.79 5.31 8.31
C THR A 20 -7.19 5.01 7.81
N GLN A 21 -7.62 5.65 6.72
CA GLN A 21 -8.96 5.48 6.18
C GLN A 21 -9.18 4.09 5.57
N SER A 22 -8.17 3.51 4.91
CA SER A 22 -8.29 2.16 4.37
C SER A 22 -8.42 1.10 5.45
N ILE A 23 -7.70 1.23 6.57
CA ILE A 23 -7.82 0.33 7.73
C ILE A 23 -9.20 0.46 8.40
N LEU A 24 -9.67 1.70 8.59
CA LEU A 24 -10.99 1.94 9.20
C LEU A 24 -12.12 1.38 8.33
N LEU A 25 -12.06 1.58 7.02
CA LEU A 25 -13.06 1.03 6.11
C LEU A 25 -13.01 -0.50 6.08
N ALA A 26 -11.81 -1.10 6.01
CA ALA A 26 -11.66 -2.55 6.04
C ALA A 26 -12.28 -3.13 7.31
N LYS A 27 -12.01 -2.56 8.48
CA LYS A 27 -12.63 -2.98 9.74
C LYS A 27 -14.16 -2.87 9.69
N TYR A 28 -14.68 -1.73 9.26
CA TYR A 28 -16.12 -1.53 9.15
C TYR A 28 -16.78 -2.54 8.22
N MET A 29 -16.17 -2.85 7.08
CA MET A 29 -16.70 -3.85 6.14
C MET A 29 -16.56 -5.26 6.69
N SER A 30 -15.48 -5.59 7.39
CA SER A 30 -15.33 -6.88 8.06
C SER A 30 -16.40 -7.10 9.14
N ASP A 31 -16.73 -6.06 9.91
CA ASP A 31 -17.80 -6.11 10.92
C ASP A 31 -19.18 -6.37 10.29
N LEU A 32 -19.42 -5.87 9.06
CA LEU A 32 -20.69 -6.04 8.35
C LEU A 32 -20.79 -7.35 7.55
N TYR A 33 -19.71 -7.77 6.93
CA TYR A 33 -19.70 -8.84 5.92
C TYR A 33 -18.88 -10.07 6.34
N GLY A 34 -18.15 -10.01 7.45
CA GLY A 34 -17.23 -11.06 7.91
C GLY A 34 -15.81 -10.88 7.39
N GLU A 35 -14.81 -11.26 8.19
CA GLU A 35 -13.38 -11.08 7.87
C GLU A 35 -12.95 -11.78 6.58
N ASP A 36 -13.49 -12.97 6.30
CA ASP A 36 -13.15 -13.75 5.10
C ASP A 36 -13.60 -13.09 3.79
N ASN A 37 -14.46 -12.07 3.86
CA ASN A 37 -15.01 -11.36 2.69
C ASN A 37 -14.29 -10.03 2.42
N VAL A 38 -13.29 -9.65 3.21
CA VAL A 38 -12.60 -8.35 3.08
C VAL A 38 -11.09 -8.57 2.99
N VAL A 39 -10.50 -8.09 1.90
CA VAL A 39 -9.05 -8.13 1.69
C VAL A 39 -8.51 -6.70 1.64
N LEU A 40 -7.67 -6.35 2.62
CA LEU A 40 -6.92 -5.09 2.62
C LEU A 40 -5.54 -5.31 2.01
N THR A 41 -5.20 -4.52 1.00
CA THR A 41 -3.87 -4.50 0.37
C THR A 41 -3.38 -3.08 0.15
N ARG A 42 -2.08 -2.91 -0.17
CA ARG A 42 -1.47 -1.61 -0.47
C ARG A 42 -0.37 -1.76 -1.53
N GLU A 43 -0.10 -0.68 -2.23
CA GLU A 43 1.04 -0.56 -3.14
C GLU A 43 1.95 0.63 -2.77
N PRO A 44 3.26 0.56 -3.04
CA PRO A 44 4.00 -0.66 -3.41
C PRO A 44 4.01 -1.66 -2.23
N GLY A 45 3.82 -2.95 -2.53
CA GLY A 45 3.70 -4.01 -1.52
C GLY A 45 2.56 -4.99 -1.82
N GLY A 46 1.99 -5.57 -0.76
CA GLY A 46 0.81 -6.43 -0.84
C GLY A 46 1.09 -7.90 -1.18
N THR A 47 2.32 -8.24 -1.53
CA THR A 47 2.82 -9.62 -1.66
C THR A 47 4.22 -9.72 -1.06
N SER A 48 4.66 -10.92 -0.66
CA SER A 48 6.02 -11.13 -0.14
C SER A 48 7.10 -10.64 -1.11
N PHE A 49 6.90 -10.88 -2.41
CA PHE A 49 7.79 -10.40 -3.47
C PHE A 49 7.78 -8.86 -3.59
N ASN A 50 6.60 -8.23 -3.59
CA ASN A 50 6.50 -6.77 -3.71
C ASN A 50 7.00 -6.04 -2.46
N GLU A 51 6.90 -6.64 -1.27
CA GLU A 51 7.52 -6.10 -0.04
C GLU A 51 9.04 -6.14 -0.11
N LEU A 52 9.63 -7.19 -0.68
CA LEU A 52 11.07 -7.26 -0.95
C LEU A 52 11.50 -6.20 -1.96
N LEU A 53 10.76 -6.04 -3.06
CA LEU A 53 11.06 -5.00 -4.03
C LEU A 53 10.98 -3.60 -3.40
N ARG A 54 9.94 -3.34 -2.59
CA ARG A 54 9.80 -2.07 -1.88
C ARG A 54 11.01 -1.75 -1.00
N SER A 55 11.51 -2.73 -0.23
CA SER A 55 12.64 -2.49 0.66
C SER A 55 13.90 -2.10 -0.12
N VAL A 56 14.14 -2.79 -1.23
CA VAL A 56 15.24 -2.50 -2.15
C VAL A 56 15.13 -1.07 -2.71
N PHE A 57 13.97 -0.67 -3.23
CA PHE A 57 13.76 0.68 -3.76
C PHE A 57 13.88 1.79 -2.70
N CYS A 58 13.32 1.58 -1.50
CA CYS A 58 13.45 2.54 -0.40
C CYS A 58 14.90 2.70 0.08
N GLN A 59 15.67 1.61 0.09
CA GLN A 59 17.09 1.66 0.45
C GLN A 59 17.89 2.42 -0.62
N PHE A 60 17.63 2.19 -1.91
CA PHE A 60 18.27 2.93 -2.99
C PHE A 60 18.01 4.45 -2.93
N GLN A 61 16.78 4.86 -2.59
CA GLN A 61 16.48 6.28 -2.38
C GLN A 61 17.27 6.85 -1.20
N THR A 62 17.36 6.11 -0.09
CA THR A 62 18.15 6.51 1.07
C THR A 62 19.62 6.68 0.70
N THR A 63 20.22 5.69 0.04
CA THR A 63 21.64 5.72 -0.36
C THR A 63 21.95 6.88 -1.31
N ARG A 64 21.10 7.18 -2.30
CA ARG A 64 21.30 8.35 -3.17
C ARG A 64 21.25 9.69 -2.42
N LEU A 65 20.44 9.81 -1.37
CA LEU A 65 20.37 11.04 -0.58
C LEU A 65 21.64 11.26 0.24
N ILE A 66 22.32 10.20 0.68
CA ILE A 66 23.59 10.27 1.44
C ILE A 66 24.81 10.37 0.52
N SER A 67 24.75 9.78 -0.68
CA SER A 67 25.78 9.90 -1.70
C SER A 67 25.33 10.92 -2.76
N SER A 68 25.56 12.20 -2.51
CA SER A 68 25.45 13.25 -3.53
C SER A 68 26.57 13.11 -4.58
N GLN A 69 26.51 12.03 -5.35
CA GLN A 69 27.23 11.78 -6.59
C GLN A 69 26.16 11.33 -7.60
N SER A 70 25.71 12.29 -8.40
CA SER A 70 24.66 12.13 -9.40
C SER A 70 25.12 11.18 -10.52
N TYR A 71 24.69 9.93 -10.46
CA TYR A 71 24.67 9.06 -11.65
C TYR A 71 23.26 9.06 -12.23
N PHE A 72 23.05 9.94 -13.21
CA PHE A 72 21.93 9.87 -14.14
C PHE A 72 22.17 8.67 -15.07
N TYR A 73 21.29 7.68 -15.00
CA TYR A 73 21.10 6.73 -16.09
C TYR A 73 19.73 7.05 -16.70
N PHE A 74 19.73 7.25 -18.02
CA PHE A 74 18.55 7.47 -18.87
C PHE A 74 17.60 6.28 -18.83
#